data_AF-A0A5C8ZUH3-F1
#
_entry.id   AF-A0A5C8ZUH3-F1
#
_cell.length_a   1.000
_cell.length_b   1.000
_cell.length_c   1.000
_cell.angle_alpha   90.00
_cell.angle_beta   90.00
_cell.angle_gamma   90.00
#
_symmetry.space_group_name_H-M   'P 1'
#
loop_
_entity.id
_entity.type
_entity.pdbx_description
1 polymer ?
#
loop_
_entity_poly.entity_id
_entity_poly.type
_entity_poly.pdbx_seq_one_letter_code
_entity_poly.pdbx_strand_id
1 'polypeptide(L)'
;MKLLRMWPLVSAALLVGCKIVILPMEGGSVVSASGAYDCADGHRCVIDVYDVFFDERFTAVPAPGYEFTTWRRAPERFCGGSTEACRLKTTAFPGNDALLDILESDKEFFLEPIFRKVYPGEYRITYRANDAPRVIDSNGRVIGSFIRTNEYGTSWDIQVNFEGLEAPYVLTVLEVAHAPVPQGFYHADIGYSGGDCSDQHRPMALSEANNEFDPYRVYMRGSERIYIPTPNGRPSELDFRMRWSAYGLGCEAYADFRNPVLSYPLSNTNLEIYFPLKVEGTDIIINQHLDLVI
;
A
#
# COMPACT_ATOMS: atom_id res chain seq x y z
N MET A 1 18.14 -45.95 -52.88
CA MET A 1 16.85 -45.59 -52.25
C MET A 1 17.13 -44.98 -50.87
N LYS A 2 17.09 -43.65 -50.76
CA LYS A 2 17.19 -42.94 -49.48
C LYS A 2 15.77 -42.87 -48.89
N LEU A 3 15.53 -43.61 -47.81
CA LEU A 3 14.32 -43.47 -47.00
C LEU A 3 14.42 -42.13 -46.26
N LEU A 4 13.66 -41.13 -46.74
CA LEU A 4 13.52 -39.85 -46.05
C LEU A 4 12.70 -40.09 -44.78
N ARG A 5 13.36 -39.92 -43.63
CA ARG A 5 12.75 -39.90 -42.30
C ARG A 5 11.81 -38.68 -42.22
N MET A 6 10.51 -38.90 -42.41
CA MET A 6 9.49 -37.90 -42.08
C MET A 6 9.43 -37.76 -40.56
N TRP A 7 10.02 -36.68 -40.05
CA TRP A 7 9.84 -36.23 -38.68
C TRP A 7 8.45 -35.58 -38.60
N PRO A 8 7.56 -35.97 -37.66
CA PRO A 8 6.31 -35.24 -37.49
C PRO A 8 6.65 -33.84 -36.97
N LEU A 9 6.29 -32.81 -37.73
CA LEU A 9 6.12 -31.46 -37.20
C LEU A 9 4.99 -31.53 -36.17
N VAL A 10 5.34 -31.57 -34.90
CA VAL A 10 4.41 -31.30 -33.80
C VAL A 10 4.08 -29.82 -33.89
N SER A 11 2.97 -29.49 -34.55
CA SER A 11 2.39 -28.15 -34.50
C SER A 11 1.99 -27.86 -33.06
N ALA A 12 2.75 -26.99 -32.39
CA ALA A 12 2.30 -26.39 -31.13
C ALA A 12 1.13 -25.47 -31.47
N ALA A 13 -0.10 -25.99 -31.31
CA ALA A 13 -1.29 -25.15 -31.32
C ALA A 13 -1.19 -24.21 -30.12
N LEU A 14 -0.89 -22.93 -30.39
CA LEU A 14 -1.08 -21.88 -29.41
C LEU A 14 -2.59 -21.85 -29.12
N LEU A 15 -2.96 -22.20 -27.90
CA LEU A 15 -4.34 -22.07 -27.43
C LEU A 15 -4.65 -20.58 -27.42
N VAL A 16 -5.41 -20.13 -28.41
CA VAL A 16 -5.87 -18.75 -28.52
C VAL A 16 -7.01 -18.58 -27.53
N GLY A 17 -6.92 -17.60 -26.65
CA GLY A 17 -7.95 -17.36 -25.65
C GLY A 17 -7.60 -16.23 -24.68
N CYS A 18 -8.63 -15.49 -24.25
CA CYS A 18 -8.47 -14.45 -23.23
C CYS A 18 -7.91 -15.06 -21.94
N LYS A 19 -6.93 -14.40 -21.32
CA LYS A 19 -6.24 -14.93 -20.13
C LYS A 19 -6.64 -14.15 -18.90
N ILE A 20 -7.02 -14.87 -17.85
CA ILE A 20 -7.10 -14.32 -16.50
C ILE A 20 -5.82 -14.72 -15.76
N VAL A 21 -5.05 -13.73 -15.37
CA VAL A 21 -3.82 -13.90 -14.60
C VAL A 21 -4.11 -13.55 -13.14
N ILE A 22 -4.06 -14.56 -12.26
CA ILE A 22 -4.21 -14.36 -10.83
C ILE A 22 -2.82 -14.16 -10.22
N LEU A 23 -2.66 -13.06 -9.49
CA LEU A 23 -1.42 -12.68 -8.82
C LEU A 23 -1.65 -12.49 -7.31
N PRO A 24 -1.90 -13.56 -6.53
CA PRO A 24 -1.79 -13.51 -5.08
C PRO A 24 -0.31 -13.26 -4.71
N MET A 25 0.05 -11.98 -4.62
CA MET A 25 1.31 -11.56 -4.01
C MET A 25 1.37 -12.02 -2.55
N GLU A 26 2.52 -11.82 -1.88
CA GLU A 26 2.71 -12.25 -0.48
C GLU A 26 1.55 -11.86 0.44
N GLY A 27 1.09 -12.81 1.27
CA GLY A 27 0.17 -12.55 2.37
C GLY A 27 -1.18 -13.23 2.24
N GLY A 28 -1.41 -14.03 1.21
CA GLY A 28 -2.66 -14.78 1.08
C GLY A 28 -2.81 -15.51 -0.24
N SER A 29 -3.95 -16.17 -0.41
CA SER A 29 -4.29 -16.94 -1.61
C SER A 29 -5.58 -16.43 -2.24
N VAL A 30 -5.88 -16.85 -3.46
CA VAL A 30 -7.18 -16.63 -4.10
C VAL A 30 -7.84 -18.00 -4.28
N VAL A 31 -9.06 -18.15 -3.79
CA VAL A 31 -9.85 -19.36 -4.00
C VAL A 31 -11.01 -19.09 -4.95
N SER A 32 -11.28 -20.01 -5.86
CA SER A 32 -12.43 -19.96 -6.77
C SER A 32 -13.61 -20.72 -6.15
N ALA A 33 -14.84 -20.36 -6.50
CA ALA A 33 -16.02 -21.02 -5.96
C ALA A 33 -16.10 -22.50 -6.43
N SER A 34 -15.56 -22.80 -7.59
CA SER A 34 -15.41 -24.18 -8.09
C SER A 34 -14.25 -24.96 -7.47
N GLY A 35 -13.25 -24.29 -6.87
CA GLY A 35 -11.95 -24.86 -6.50
C GLY A 35 -11.04 -25.22 -7.68
N ALA A 36 -11.50 -25.06 -8.93
CA ALA A 36 -10.74 -25.44 -10.12
C ALA A 36 -9.61 -24.44 -10.45
N TYR A 37 -9.68 -23.23 -9.89
CA TYR A 37 -8.81 -22.11 -10.21
C TYR A 37 -8.20 -21.48 -8.96
N ASP A 38 -8.07 -22.25 -7.89
CA ASP A 38 -7.39 -21.83 -6.68
C ASP A 38 -5.93 -21.47 -6.99
N CYS A 39 -5.49 -20.34 -6.48
CA CYS A 39 -4.13 -19.83 -6.65
C CYS A 39 -3.50 -19.57 -5.29
N ALA A 40 -2.45 -20.35 -4.99
CA ALA A 40 -1.72 -20.27 -3.73
C ALA A 40 -0.90 -18.97 -3.61
N ASP A 41 -0.58 -18.60 -2.36
CA ASP A 41 0.25 -17.45 -2.03
C ASP A 41 1.58 -17.45 -2.77
N GLY A 42 1.97 -16.28 -3.30
CA GLY A 42 3.19 -16.07 -4.07
C GLY A 42 3.24 -16.73 -5.45
N HIS A 43 2.15 -17.35 -5.92
CA HIS A 43 2.11 -18.00 -7.23
C HIS A 43 1.47 -17.10 -8.30
N ARG A 44 1.94 -17.23 -9.54
CA ARG A 44 1.24 -16.71 -10.73
C ARG A 44 0.42 -17.83 -11.33
N CYS A 45 -0.90 -17.69 -11.35
CA CYS A 45 -1.81 -18.63 -12.00
C CYS A 45 -2.41 -18.01 -13.27
N VAL A 46 -2.50 -18.77 -14.34
CA VAL A 46 -3.06 -18.32 -15.63
C VAL A 46 -4.22 -19.23 -15.99
N ILE A 47 -5.37 -18.63 -16.30
CA ILE A 47 -6.59 -19.31 -16.72
C ILE A 47 -6.88 -18.89 -18.15
N ASP A 48 -6.97 -19.85 -19.05
CA ASP A 48 -7.45 -19.62 -20.41
C ASP A 48 -8.98 -19.65 -20.43
N VAL A 49 -9.60 -18.57 -20.90
CA VAL A 49 -11.05 -18.42 -21.03
C VAL A 49 -11.40 -18.42 -22.52
N TYR A 50 -11.94 -19.53 -22.99
CA TYR A 50 -12.18 -19.79 -24.41
C TYR A 50 -13.66 -19.85 -24.79
N ASP A 51 -14.59 -19.71 -23.84
CA ASP A 51 -16.02 -19.80 -24.12
C ASP A 51 -16.89 -18.79 -23.36
N VAL A 52 -18.16 -18.76 -23.75
CA VAL A 52 -19.21 -17.89 -23.20
C VAL A 52 -19.88 -18.46 -21.95
N PHE A 53 -19.38 -19.57 -21.39
CA PHE A 53 -19.95 -20.25 -20.23
C PHE A 53 -19.16 -20.05 -18.95
N PHE A 54 -18.01 -19.38 -19.01
CA PHE A 54 -17.23 -19.00 -17.83
C PHE A 54 -18.08 -18.15 -16.87
N ASP A 55 -18.20 -18.59 -15.62
CA ASP A 55 -18.83 -17.87 -14.52
C ASP A 55 -18.19 -18.34 -13.21
N GLU A 56 -17.28 -17.54 -12.69
CA GLU A 56 -16.48 -17.89 -11.52
C GLU A 56 -16.48 -16.76 -10.50
N ARG A 57 -16.46 -17.12 -9.21
CA ARG A 57 -16.31 -16.17 -8.11
C ARG A 57 -15.01 -16.44 -7.38
N PHE A 58 -14.15 -15.45 -7.36
CA PHE A 58 -12.85 -15.49 -6.69
C PHE A 58 -12.90 -14.75 -5.37
N THR A 59 -12.39 -15.39 -4.32
CA THR A 59 -12.32 -14.83 -2.96
C THR A 59 -10.86 -14.76 -2.53
N ALA A 60 -10.43 -13.58 -2.07
CA ALA A 60 -9.11 -13.42 -1.47
C ALA A 60 -9.12 -13.96 -0.03
N VAL A 61 -8.23 -14.90 0.27
CA VAL A 61 -8.12 -15.56 1.57
C VAL A 61 -6.78 -15.17 2.20
N PRO A 62 -6.77 -14.30 3.22
CA PRO A 62 -5.52 -13.85 3.83
C PRO A 62 -4.85 -14.98 4.61
N ALA A 63 -3.52 -15.00 4.60
CA ALA A 63 -2.71 -15.85 5.45
C ALA A 63 -2.78 -15.38 6.92
N PRO A 64 -2.42 -16.24 7.90
CA PRO A 64 -2.35 -15.82 9.30
C PRO A 64 -1.46 -14.59 9.49
N GLY A 65 -1.98 -13.57 10.17
CA GLY A 65 -1.28 -12.30 10.39
C GLY A 65 -1.41 -11.30 9.24
N TYR A 66 -2.24 -11.59 8.23
CA TYR A 66 -2.59 -10.68 7.15
C TYR A 66 -4.09 -10.42 7.12
N GLU A 67 -4.49 -9.34 6.46
CA GLU A 67 -5.87 -9.05 6.07
C GLU A 67 -5.94 -8.76 4.57
N PHE A 68 -7.05 -9.13 3.94
CA PHE A 68 -7.37 -8.66 2.60
C PHE A 68 -7.91 -7.23 2.68
N THR A 69 -7.33 -6.32 1.90
CA THR A 69 -7.77 -4.91 1.88
C THR A 69 -8.69 -4.65 0.70
N THR A 70 -8.24 -4.92 -0.52
CA THR A 70 -8.99 -4.65 -1.75
C THR A 70 -8.38 -5.38 -2.95
N TRP A 71 -9.12 -5.49 -4.04
CA TRP A 71 -8.55 -5.84 -5.35
C TRP A 71 -7.82 -4.63 -5.94
N ARG A 72 -6.61 -4.82 -6.46
CA ARG A 72 -5.81 -3.71 -7.01
C ARG A 72 -6.53 -3.01 -8.15
N ARG A 73 -6.61 -1.68 -8.09
CA ARG A 73 -7.13 -0.84 -9.17
C ARG A 73 -6.01 -0.45 -10.13
N ALA A 74 -6.06 -0.96 -11.36
CA ALA A 74 -5.25 -0.50 -12.47
C ALA A 74 -5.92 -0.88 -13.81
N PRO A 75 -5.44 -0.38 -14.97
CA PRO A 75 -5.90 -0.86 -16.27
C PRO A 75 -5.82 -2.39 -16.36
N GLU A 76 -6.81 -3.01 -17.01
CA GLU A 76 -6.88 -4.46 -17.25
C GLU A 76 -6.96 -5.31 -15.96
N ARG A 77 -7.19 -4.69 -14.80
CA ARG A 77 -7.42 -5.39 -13.54
C ARG A 77 -8.90 -5.49 -13.23
N PHE A 78 -9.34 -6.70 -12.91
CA PHE A 78 -10.71 -6.94 -12.50
C PHE A 78 -10.97 -6.49 -11.06
N CYS A 79 -12.22 -6.06 -10.81
CA CYS A 79 -12.74 -5.74 -9.48
C CYS A 79 -11.99 -4.65 -8.71
N GLY A 80 -11.14 -3.86 -9.38
CA GLY A 80 -10.27 -2.87 -8.75
C GLY A 80 -10.98 -1.88 -7.81
N GLY A 81 -10.56 -1.86 -6.55
CA GLY A 81 -11.12 -1.06 -5.46
C GLY A 81 -12.25 -1.74 -4.68
N SER A 82 -12.68 -2.94 -5.08
CA SER A 82 -13.68 -3.72 -4.34
C SER A 82 -13.06 -4.47 -3.15
N THR A 83 -13.77 -4.51 -2.03
CA THR A 83 -13.49 -5.36 -0.86
C THR A 83 -14.26 -6.69 -0.91
N GLU A 84 -15.10 -6.87 -1.92
CA GLU A 84 -15.96 -8.05 -2.08
C GLU A 84 -15.30 -9.11 -2.96
N ALA A 85 -15.81 -10.35 -2.89
CA ALA A 85 -15.43 -11.40 -3.82
C ALA A 85 -15.63 -10.96 -5.29
N CYS A 86 -14.66 -11.27 -6.14
CA CYS A 86 -14.66 -10.86 -7.54
C CYS A 86 -15.36 -11.90 -8.41
N ARG A 87 -16.54 -11.58 -8.96
CA ARG A 87 -17.25 -12.47 -9.90
C ARG A 87 -16.95 -12.08 -11.34
N LEU A 88 -16.44 -13.03 -12.11
CA LEU A 88 -16.11 -12.89 -13.52
C LEU A 88 -16.98 -13.82 -14.33
N LYS A 89 -17.61 -13.32 -15.40
CA LYS A 89 -18.51 -14.12 -16.24
C LYS A 89 -18.49 -13.69 -17.70
N THR A 90 -18.62 -14.66 -18.60
CA THR A 90 -18.74 -14.47 -20.05
C THR A 90 -20.14 -14.82 -20.56
N THR A 91 -21.05 -15.26 -19.67
CA THR A 91 -22.45 -15.64 -19.99
C THR A 91 -23.30 -14.54 -20.63
N ALA A 92 -22.83 -13.28 -20.60
CA ALA A 92 -23.48 -12.14 -21.24
C ALA A 92 -22.83 -11.70 -22.57
N PHE A 93 -21.82 -12.44 -23.06
CA PHE A 93 -21.08 -12.10 -24.28
C PHE A 93 -21.80 -12.49 -25.58
N PRO A 94 -22.65 -13.54 -25.65
CA PRO A 94 -23.35 -13.88 -26.89
C PRO A 94 -24.12 -12.69 -27.49
N GLY A 95 -23.93 -12.43 -28.78
CA GLY A 95 -24.54 -11.31 -29.50
C GLY A 95 -23.79 -9.98 -29.36
N ASN A 96 -22.58 -9.98 -28.78
CA ASN A 96 -21.70 -8.82 -28.72
C ASN A 96 -20.32 -9.15 -29.32
N ASP A 97 -20.16 -8.83 -30.61
CA ASP A 97 -18.95 -9.15 -31.38
C ASP A 97 -17.67 -8.61 -30.73
N ALA A 98 -17.70 -7.39 -30.17
CA ALA A 98 -16.52 -6.81 -29.52
C ALA A 98 -16.08 -7.58 -28.25
N LEU A 99 -17.02 -8.19 -27.52
CA LEU A 99 -16.69 -9.03 -26.36
C LEU A 99 -16.25 -10.44 -26.77
N LEU A 100 -16.81 -10.97 -27.86
CA LEU A 100 -16.38 -12.24 -28.46
C LEU A 100 -14.95 -12.12 -29.02
N ASP A 101 -14.63 -11.01 -29.70
CA ASP A 101 -13.27 -10.72 -30.18
C ASP A 101 -12.25 -10.72 -29.02
N ILE A 102 -12.64 -10.26 -27.82
CA ILE A 102 -11.78 -10.32 -26.65
C ILE A 102 -11.53 -11.78 -26.23
N LEU A 103 -12.56 -12.63 -26.22
CA LEU A 103 -12.40 -14.06 -25.90
C LEU A 103 -11.49 -14.77 -26.90
N GLU A 104 -11.57 -14.39 -28.18
CA GLU A 104 -10.73 -14.91 -29.27
C GLU A 104 -9.33 -14.26 -29.33
N SER A 105 -9.01 -13.34 -28.41
CA SER A 105 -7.70 -12.68 -28.34
C SER A 105 -6.80 -13.30 -27.28
N ASP A 106 -5.49 -13.11 -27.39
CA ASP A 106 -4.52 -13.50 -26.35
C ASP A 106 -4.34 -12.44 -25.24
N LYS A 107 -5.36 -11.60 -25.03
CA LYS A 107 -5.28 -10.49 -24.08
C LYS A 107 -5.24 -11.01 -22.64
N GLU A 108 -4.31 -10.49 -21.84
CA GLU A 108 -4.25 -10.76 -20.41
C GLU A 108 -5.05 -9.72 -19.62
N PHE A 109 -5.82 -10.19 -18.65
CA PHE A 109 -6.46 -9.40 -17.61
C PHE A 109 -6.05 -9.96 -16.26
N PHE A 110 -5.99 -9.11 -15.25
CA PHE A 110 -5.38 -9.47 -13.97
C PHE A 110 -6.39 -9.47 -12.83
N LEU A 111 -6.22 -10.43 -11.94
CA LEU A 111 -6.90 -10.51 -10.67
C LEU A 111 -5.85 -10.49 -9.56
N GLU A 112 -5.69 -9.36 -8.90
CA GLU A 112 -4.62 -9.16 -7.92
C GLU A 112 -5.20 -8.63 -6.60
N PRO A 113 -5.27 -9.49 -5.56
CA PRO A 113 -5.65 -9.04 -4.23
C PRO A 113 -4.48 -8.25 -3.60
N ILE A 114 -4.82 -7.30 -2.75
CA ILE A 114 -3.86 -6.62 -1.87
C ILE A 114 -4.04 -7.18 -0.47
N PHE A 115 -3.00 -7.85 0.03
CA PHE A 115 -2.91 -8.30 1.40
C PHE A 115 -2.00 -7.37 2.19
N ARG A 116 -2.40 -7.07 3.42
CA ARG A 116 -1.63 -6.26 4.35
C ARG A 116 -1.32 -7.05 5.61
N LYS A 117 -0.10 -6.93 6.10
CA LYS A 117 0.30 -7.49 7.39
C LYS A 117 -0.35 -6.72 8.55
N VAL A 118 -1.00 -7.45 9.46
CA VAL A 118 -1.69 -6.91 10.64
C VAL A 118 -0.75 -6.94 11.83
N TYR A 119 -0.67 -5.83 12.56
CA TYR A 119 0.13 -5.73 13.79
C TYR A 119 -0.75 -5.69 15.04
N PRO A 120 -0.40 -6.40 16.12
CA PRO A 120 -1.13 -6.31 17.38
C PRO A 120 -1.19 -4.87 17.88
N GLY A 121 -2.39 -4.42 18.25
CA GLY A 121 -2.62 -3.09 18.81
C GLY A 121 -2.48 -1.93 17.81
N GLU A 122 -2.51 -2.20 16.50
CA GLU A 122 -2.51 -1.14 15.50
C GLU A 122 -3.79 -0.28 15.59
N TYR A 123 -3.63 1.01 15.36
CA TYR A 123 -4.74 1.94 15.23
C TYR A 123 -5.31 1.88 13.81
N ARG A 124 -6.63 1.68 13.71
CA ARG A 124 -7.33 1.59 12.42
C ARG A 124 -7.79 2.95 11.95
N ILE A 125 -7.48 3.32 10.71
CA ILE A 125 -7.98 4.53 10.09
C ILE A 125 -9.51 4.53 10.07
N THR A 126 -10.10 5.67 10.38
CA THR A 126 -11.53 5.93 10.24
C THR A 126 -11.76 7.24 9.50
N TYR A 127 -12.93 7.37 8.92
CA TYR A 127 -13.33 8.55 8.17
C TYR A 127 -14.62 9.12 8.77
N ARG A 128 -14.64 10.43 9.06
CA ARG A 128 -15.83 11.12 9.54
C ARG A 128 -16.47 11.85 8.36
N ALA A 129 -17.80 11.77 8.23
CA ALA A 129 -18.51 12.31 7.07
C ALA A 129 -18.32 13.82 6.83
N ASN A 130 -18.02 14.58 7.89
CA ASN A 130 -17.78 16.02 7.81
C ASN A 130 -16.33 16.37 7.42
N ASP A 131 -15.44 15.38 7.32
CA ASP A 131 -14.04 15.61 6.99
C ASP A 131 -13.92 15.69 5.45
N ALA A 132 -14.13 16.87 4.87
CA ALA A 132 -14.00 17.12 3.44
C ALA A 132 -13.03 18.30 3.18
N PRO A 133 -12.35 18.36 2.02
CA PRO A 133 -12.41 17.40 0.90
C PRO A 133 -11.61 16.11 1.16
N ARG A 134 -12.11 14.98 0.64
CA ARG A 134 -11.48 13.66 0.85
C ARG A 134 -10.18 13.52 0.09
N VAL A 135 -9.21 12.86 0.68
CA VAL A 135 -8.02 12.38 -0.01
C VAL A 135 -8.18 10.90 -0.30
N ILE A 136 -8.11 10.54 -1.58
CA ILE A 136 -8.35 9.20 -2.10
C ILE A 136 -7.05 8.67 -2.71
N ASP A 137 -6.63 7.48 -2.30
CA ASP A 137 -5.45 6.83 -2.84
C ASP A 137 -5.69 6.19 -4.22
N SER A 138 -4.64 5.67 -4.87
CA SER A 138 -4.75 5.08 -6.21
C SER A 138 -5.57 3.79 -6.26
N ASN A 139 -5.77 3.13 -5.11
CA ASN A 139 -6.68 1.99 -4.97
C ASN A 139 -8.15 2.42 -4.77
N GLY A 140 -8.41 3.71 -4.58
CA GLY A 140 -9.75 4.26 -4.37
C GLY A 140 -10.19 4.31 -2.91
N ARG A 141 -9.27 4.08 -1.96
CA ARG A 141 -9.56 4.18 -0.53
C ARG A 141 -9.41 5.62 -0.04
N VAL A 142 -10.33 6.05 0.81
CA VAL A 142 -10.22 7.34 1.51
C VAL A 142 -9.19 7.19 2.63
N ILE A 143 -8.13 8.01 2.59
CA ILE A 143 -7.05 8.00 3.59
C ILE A 143 -7.12 9.16 4.57
N GLY A 144 -8.03 10.11 4.35
CA GLY A 144 -8.13 11.30 5.19
C GLY A 144 -8.77 12.46 4.45
N SER A 145 -8.51 13.67 4.95
CA SER A 145 -9.09 14.89 4.41
C SER A 145 -8.04 15.97 4.26
N PHE A 146 -8.06 16.64 3.12
CA PHE A 146 -7.06 17.64 2.79
C PHE A 146 -7.28 18.89 3.63
N ILE A 147 -6.23 19.34 4.33
CA ILE A 147 -6.28 20.54 5.18
C ILE A 147 -5.79 21.74 4.39
N ARG A 148 -4.54 21.69 3.92
CA ARG A 148 -3.86 22.80 3.26
C ARG A 148 -2.59 22.33 2.56
N THR A 149 -2.11 23.15 1.64
CA THR A 149 -0.69 23.18 1.29
C THR A 149 0.04 24.14 2.25
N ASN A 150 1.33 23.91 2.49
CA ASN A 150 2.14 24.96 3.13
C ASN A 150 2.25 26.19 2.20
N GLU A 151 2.74 27.32 2.75
CA GLU A 151 2.86 28.59 2.02
C GLU A 151 3.78 28.52 0.79
N TYR A 152 4.63 27.51 0.73
CA TYR A 152 5.57 27.28 -0.37
C TYR A 152 5.05 26.26 -1.40
N GLY A 153 3.89 25.65 -1.17
CA GLY A 153 3.33 24.60 -2.02
C GLY A 153 4.10 23.27 -1.97
N THR A 154 5.02 23.10 -1.02
CA THR A 154 5.97 21.98 -1.00
C THR A 154 5.54 20.81 -0.11
N SER A 155 4.45 21.00 0.64
CA SER A 155 3.87 19.96 1.47
C SER A 155 2.35 20.01 1.47
N TRP A 156 1.72 18.85 1.59
CA TRP A 156 0.28 18.67 1.74
C TRP A 156 -0.02 18.11 3.12
N ASP A 157 -0.80 18.85 3.91
CA ASP A 157 -1.29 18.40 5.20
C ASP A 157 -2.62 17.67 5.00
N ILE A 158 -2.65 16.40 5.44
CA ILE A 158 -3.81 15.51 5.37
C ILE A 158 -4.22 15.19 6.80
N GLN A 159 -5.45 15.53 7.15
CA GLN A 159 -6.06 15.08 8.40
C GLN A 159 -6.37 13.58 8.29
N VAL A 160 -5.90 12.80 9.24
CA VAL A 160 -6.24 11.38 9.37
C VAL A 160 -6.84 11.14 10.75
N ASN A 161 -7.84 10.26 10.82
CA ASN A 161 -8.46 9.89 12.09
C ASN A 161 -8.26 8.41 12.34
N PHE A 162 -8.18 8.04 13.61
CA PHE A 162 -8.07 6.65 14.02
C PHE A 162 -9.23 6.27 14.94
N GLU A 163 -9.69 5.03 14.81
CA GLU A 163 -10.72 4.45 15.65
C GLU A 163 -10.30 4.51 17.14
N GLY A 164 -11.23 4.94 18.00
CA GLY A 164 -10.99 5.08 19.43
C GLY A 164 -10.20 6.33 19.85
N LEU A 165 -9.71 7.14 18.89
CA LEU A 165 -9.01 8.41 19.19
C LEU A 165 -9.92 9.62 18.92
N GLU A 166 -10.01 10.51 19.91
CA GLU A 166 -10.85 11.72 19.81
C GLU A 166 -10.23 12.76 18.87
N ALA A 167 -8.93 13.02 19.03
CA ALA A 167 -8.20 14.01 18.26
C ALA A 167 -7.77 13.45 16.88
N PRO A 168 -7.88 14.26 15.81
CA PRO A 168 -7.29 13.91 14.53
C PRO A 168 -5.77 14.04 14.57
N TYR A 169 -5.11 13.38 13.62
CA TYR A 169 -3.68 13.51 13.38
C TYR A 169 -3.43 14.17 12.03
N VAL A 170 -2.25 14.77 11.85
CA VAL A 170 -1.82 15.40 10.61
C VAL A 170 -0.70 14.56 9.98
N LEU A 171 -0.98 14.03 8.81
CA LEU A 171 0.00 13.45 7.90
C LEU A 171 0.47 14.54 6.93
N THR A 172 1.76 14.86 6.95
CA THR A 172 2.33 15.78 5.97
C THR A 172 3.08 15.00 4.89
N VAL A 173 2.62 15.13 3.64
CA VAL A 173 3.30 14.57 2.45
C VAL A 173 4.15 15.66 1.82
N LEU A 174 5.41 15.37 1.50
CA LEU A 174 6.33 16.34 0.90
C LEU A 174 6.52 16.12 -0.61
N GLU A 175 6.61 17.21 -1.37
CA GLU A 175 7.07 17.21 -2.77
C GLU A 175 8.59 17.42 -2.79
N VAL A 176 9.39 16.35 -2.64
CA VAL A 176 10.85 16.52 -2.51
C VAL A 176 11.57 16.23 -3.82
N ALA A 177 11.90 17.30 -4.54
CA ALA A 177 13.14 17.37 -5.31
C ALA A 177 14.05 18.50 -4.81
N HIS A 178 13.54 19.72 -4.58
CA HIS A 178 14.40 20.88 -4.23
C HIS A 178 13.76 21.91 -3.28
N ALA A 179 12.68 21.56 -2.59
CA ALA A 179 12.02 22.46 -1.65
C ALA A 179 12.84 22.63 -0.35
N PRO A 180 13.05 23.87 0.15
CA PRO A 180 13.51 24.05 1.51
C PRO A 180 12.46 23.45 2.46
N VAL A 181 12.91 22.50 3.28
CA VAL A 181 12.12 21.91 4.35
C VAL A 181 11.67 23.06 5.28
N PRO A 182 10.36 23.26 5.53
CA PRO A 182 9.89 24.39 6.34
C PRO A 182 10.57 24.43 7.71
N GLN A 183 10.81 25.62 8.25
CA GLN A 183 11.36 25.78 9.59
C GLN A 183 10.39 25.12 10.61
N GLY A 184 10.86 24.16 11.41
CA GLY A 184 10.01 23.36 12.30
C GLY A 184 9.46 22.07 11.68
N PHE A 185 9.66 21.83 10.38
CA PHE A 185 9.52 20.52 9.76
C PHE A 185 10.75 19.68 10.11
N TYR A 186 10.90 19.38 11.40
CA TYR A 186 11.89 18.40 11.81
C TYR A 186 11.38 17.05 11.37
N HIS A 187 12.15 16.41 10.50
CA HIS A 187 12.20 14.95 10.42
C HIS A 187 12.32 14.46 11.85
N ALA A 188 11.24 13.99 12.49
CA ALA A 188 11.49 13.15 13.64
C ALA A 188 12.09 11.88 13.04
N ASP A 189 13.39 11.74 13.23
CA ASP A 189 14.05 10.48 12.94
C ASP A 189 13.35 9.41 13.76
N ILE A 190 13.04 8.29 13.11
CA ILE A 190 12.47 7.15 13.81
C ILE A 190 13.65 6.38 14.43
N GLY A 191 13.73 6.40 15.75
CA GLY A 191 14.68 5.64 16.55
C GLY A 191 14.11 4.28 16.98
N TYR A 192 15.00 3.40 17.45
CA TYR A 192 14.64 2.09 17.99
C TYR A 192 15.51 1.78 19.22
N SER A 193 14.93 1.15 20.24
CA SER A 193 15.61 0.91 21.53
C SER A 193 16.66 -0.23 21.52
N GLY A 194 17.12 -0.68 20.34
CA GLY A 194 18.06 -1.78 20.18
C GLY A 194 19.36 -1.33 19.51
N GLY A 195 20.49 -1.93 19.92
CA GLY A 195 21.82 -1.60 19.41
C GLY A 195 22.08 -1.94 17.94
N ASP A 196 21.07 -2.34 17.15
CA ASP A 196 21.15 -2.57 15.69
C ASP A 196 19.85 -2.10 14.99
N CYS A 197 19.05 -1.24 15.63
CA CYS A 197 17.63 -1.00 15.31
C CYS A 197 16.79 -2.27 15.03
N SER A 198 17.21 -3.41 15.58
CA SER A 198 16.58 -4.71 15.35
C SER A 198 15.18 -4.80 15.98
N ASP A 199 14.90 -3.95 16.97
CA ASP A 199 13.57 -3.84 17.59
C ASP A 199 12.61 -3.00 16.73
N GLN A 200 12.36 -3.44 15.50
CA GLN A 200 11.41 -2.82 14.57
C GLN A 200 9.97 -2.75 15.11
N HIS A 201 9.72 -3.34 16.28
CA HIS A 201 8.42 -3.48 16.92
C HIS A 201 8.21 -2.40 17.99
N ARG A 202 9.25 -1.62 18.32
CA ARG A 202 9.19 -0.49 19.28
C ARG A 202 9.80 0.78 18.66
N PRO A 203 9.19 1.33 17.61
CA PRO A 203 9.64 2.58 17.02
C PRO A 203 9.43 3.74 18.01
N MET A 204 10.33 4.73 17.93
CA MET A 204 10.26 5.95 18.72
C MET A 204 10.49 7.16 17.81
N ALA A 205 9.77 8.25 18.04
CA ALA A 205 10.12 9.53 17.45
C ALA A 205 11.17 10.21 18.34
N LEU A 206 12.23 10.71 17.73
CA LEU A 206 13.29 11.44 18.42
C LEU A 206 13.08 12.95 18.22
N SER A 207 13.20 13.71 19.31
CA SER A 207 13.20 15.18 19.27
C SER A 207 14.27 15.74 20.19
N GLU A 208 14.95 16.79 19.77
CA GLU A 208 15.81 17.56 20.67
C GLU A 208 14.99 18.15 21.83
N ALA A 209 15.56 18.21 23.04
CA ALA A 209 14.86 18.70 24.22
C ALA A 209 14.33 20.14 24.10
N ASN A 210 14.94 20.95 23.23
CA ASN A 210 14.53 22.34 23.00
C ASN A 210 13.51 22.50 21.86
N ASN A 211 13.18 21.43 21.13
CA ASN A 211 12.22 21.45 20.05
C ASN A 211 10.85 20.98 20.53
N GLU A 212 9.79 21.66 20.06
CA GLU A 212 8.42 21.24 20.32
C GLU A 212 8.11 19.93 19.57
N PHE A 213 7.77 18.89 20.33
CA PHE A 213 7.24 17.66 19.77
C PHE A 213 5.73 17.81 19.54
N ASP A 214 5.28 17.56 18.30
CA ASP A 214 3.86 17.57 17.95
C ASP A 214 3.25 16.16 18.15
N PRO A 215 2.46 15.94 19.22
CA PRO A 215 1.88 14.62 19.51
C PRO A 215 0.75 14.23 18.54
N TYR A 216 0.33 15.14 17.66
CA TYR A 216 -0.73 14.90 16.67
C TYR A 216 -0.17 14.72 15.26
N ARG A 217 1.14 14.64 15.09
CA ARG A 217 1.75 14.39 13.78
C ARG A 217 1.92 12.90 13.53
N VAL A 218 1.69 12.49 12.29
CA VAL A 218 1.95 11.12 11.81
C VAL A 218 3.40 11.01 11.36
N TYR A 219 4.03 9.88 11.66
CA TYR A 219 5.42 9.59 11.32
C TYR A 219 5.51 8.42 10.37
N MET A 220 6.38 8.52 9.36
CA MET A 220 6.50 7.54 8.30
C MET A 220 7.94 7.00 8.26
N ARG A 221 8.08 5.69 8.07
CA ARG A 221 9.36 5.03 7.78
C ARG A 221 9.33 4.51 6.34
N GLY A 222 10.10 5.14 5.46
CA GLY A 222 10.09 4.83 4.03
C GLY A 222 8.68 4.99 3.43
N SER A 223 8.33 4.20 2.43
CA SER A 223 6.97 4.19 1.83
C SER A 223 6.00 3.22 2.50
N GLU A 224 6.47 2.42 3.46
CA GLU A 224 5.79 1.17 3.84
C GLU A 224 5.05 1.23 5.17
N ARG A 225 5.50 2.06 6.13
CA ARG A 225 4.94 2.02 7.49
C ARG A 225 4.71 3.39 8.08
N ILE A 226 3.52 3.53 8.67
CA ILE A 226 3.03 4.75 9.28
C ILE A 226 2.70 4.51 10.74
N TYR A 227 3.15 5.44 11.58
CA TYR A 227 3.02 5.42 13.02
C TYR A 227 2.42 6.72 13.53
N ILE A 228 1.83 6.64 14.73
CA ILE A 228 1.43 7.82 15.50
C ILE A 228 2.12 7.83 16.86
N PRO A 229 2.32 8.99 17.48
CA PRO A 229 2.63 9.08 18.90
C PRO A 229 1.62 8.29 19.72
N THR A 230 2.13 7.46 20.62
CA THR A 230 1.28 6.66 21.50
C THR A 230 0.40 7.60 22.33
N PRO A 231 -0.93 7.46 22.30
CA PRO A 231 -1.81 8.26 23.13
C PRO A 231 -1.43 8.11 24.60
N ASN A 232 -1.12 9.22 25.28
CA ASN A 232 -0.60 9.27 26.66
C ASN A 232 0.81 8.70 26.86
N GLY A 233 1.54 8.41 25.78
CA GLY A 233 2.94 8.06 25.82
C GLY A 233 3.74 9.18 26.47
N ARG A 234 4.45 8.87 27.56
CA ARG A 234 5.36 9.84 28.17
C ARG A 234 6.70 9.80 27.44
N PRO A 235 7.31 10.95 27.15
CA PRO A 235 8.67 10.96 26.68
C PRO A 235 9.60 10.34 27.72
N SER A 236 10.61 9.64 27.25
CA SER A 236 11.73 9.19 28.07
C SER A 236 13.04 9.76 27.55
N GLU A 237 13.94 10.08 28.46
CA GLU A 237 15.36 10.30 28.17
C GLU A 237 16.04 8.92 28.09
N LEU A 238 15.69 8.11 27.08
CA LEU A 238 16.42 6.86 26.85
C LEU A 238 17.74 7.18 26.16
N ASP A 239 18.81 6.56 26.66
CA ASP A 239 20.13 6.55 26.03
C ASP A 239 20.07 5.62 24.81
N PHE A 240 19.58 6.13 23.67
CA PHE A 240 19.54 5.35 22.43
C PHE A 240 20.91 5.36 21.77
N ARG A 241 21.33 4.19 21.28
CA ARG A 241 22.66 4.02 20.66
C ARG A 241 22.65 4.18 19.13
N MET A 242 21.47 4.06 18.49
CA MET A 242 21.32 4.14 17.04
C MET A 242 19.98 4.77 16.64
N ARG A 243 19.96 5.45 15.48
CA ARG A 243 18.73 5.94 14.82
C ARG A 243 18.59 5.33 13.42
N TRP A 244 17.38 5.29 12.90
CA TRP A 244 17.17 5.04 11.48
C TRP A 244 17.22 6.36 10.72
N SER A 245 18.15 6.47 9.78
CA SER A 245 18.33 7.65 8.94
C SER A 245 17.57 7.46 7.63
N ALA A 246 16.61 8.35 7.39
CA ALA A 246 15.91 8.43 6.11
C ALA A 246 16.81 8.91 4.96
N TYR A 247 18.03 9.38 5.23
CA TYR A 247 19.00 9.77 4.20
C TYR A 247 19.98 8.64 3.85
N GLY A 248 20.14 7.66 4.75
CA GLY A 248 21.12 6.57 4.63
C GLY A 248 20.52 5.18 4.45
N LEU A 249 19.19 5.05 4.37
CA LEU A 249 18.49 3.75 4.32
C LEU A 249 18.83 2.78 5.47
N GLY A 250 19.39 3.29 6.56
CA GLY A 250 20.22 2.48 7.43
C GLY A 250 20.12 2.84 8.89
N CYS A 251 20.52 1.87 9.71
CA CYS A 251 20.82 2.09 11.12
C CYS A 251 22.16 2.81 11.24
N GLU A 252 22.11 4.04 11.69
CA GLU A 252 23.30 4.84 11.92
C GLU A 252 23.52 4.96 13.43
N ALA A 253 24.74 4.64 13.87
CA ALA A 253 25.17 4.96 15.22
C ALA A 253 25.23 6.47 15.37
N TYR A 254 24.57 7.00 16.39
CA TYR A 254 24.47 8.44 16.58
C TYR A 254 25.54 8.92 17.56
N ALA A 255 26.46 9.78 17.08
CA ALA A 255 27.67 10.13 17.84
C ALA A 255 27.70 11.57 18.40
N ASP A 256 26.76 12.47 18.05
CA ASP A 256 26.95 13.90 18.32
C ASP A 256 25.67 14.69 18.64
N PHE A 257 24.94 14.32 19.70
CA PHE A 257 24.09 15.31 20.37
C PHE A 257 24.77 15.75 21.66
N ARG A 258 25.12 17.05 21.73
CA ARG A 258 25.55 17.71 22.97
C ARG A 258 24.37 18.05 23.90
N ASN A 259 23.15 17.72 23.50
CA ASN A 259 21.90 18.01 24.20
C ASN A 259 21.14 16.70 24.50
N PRO A 260 20.35 16.64 25.59
CA PRO A 260 19.44 15.53 25.81
C PRO A 260 18.44 15.42 24.67
N VAL A 261 18.18 14.19 24.23
CA VAL A 261 17.17 13.88 23.22
C VAL A 261 16.01 13.19 23.92
N LEU A 262 14.81 13.69 23.66
CA LEU A 262 13.57 13.10 24.12
C LEU A 262 13.12 12.06 23.10
N SER A 263 12.72 10.90 23.62
CA SER A 263 12.21 9.79 22.81
C SER A 263 10.74 9.57 23.13
N TYR A 264 9.90 9.55 22.09
CA TYR A 264 8.46 9.42 22.21
C TYR A 264 8.03 8.08 21.61
N PRO A 265 7.35 7.20 22.37
CA PRO A 265 6.94 5.90 21.86
C PRO A 265 5.92 6.05 20.73
N LEU A 266 6.13 5.35 19.63
CA LEU A 266 5.24 5.32 18.50
C LEU A 266 4.39 4.04 18.50
N SER A 267 3.15 4.16 18.05
CA SER A 267 2.19 3.07 17.89
C SER A 267 1.97 2.76 16.41
N ASN A 268 1.76 1.48 16.10
CA ASN A 268 1.44 1.01 14.74
C ASN A 268 0.09 1.55 14.28
N THR A 269 -0.05 1.74 12.97
CA THR A 269 -1.34 2.04 12.32
C THR A 269 -1.57 1.10 11.15
N ASN A 270 -2.82 0.96 10.70
CA ASN A 270 -3.14 0.28 9.43
C ASN A 270 -3.16 1.24 8.22
N LEU A 271 -2.67 2.47 8.40
CA LEU A 271 -2.63 3.45 7.32
C LEU A 271 -1.51 3.07 6.34
N GLU A 272 -1.90 2.85 5.08
CA GLU A 272 -0.97 2.69 3.95
C GLU A 272 -1.32 3.73 2.89
N ILE A 273 -0.33 4.16 2.12
CA ILE A 273 -0.52 5.22 1.14
C ILE A 273 -0.15 4.66 -0.23
N TYR A 274 -1.12 4.67 -1.15
CA TYR A 274 -0.91 4.26 -2.53
C TYR A 274 -1.02 5.48 -3.44
N PHE A 275 0.10 5.90 -4.01
CA PHE A 275 0.12 7.03 -4.92
C PHE A 275 -0.35 6.65 -6.34
N PRO A 276 -0.84 7.61 -7.14
CA PRO A 276 -1.10 9.00 -6.75
C PRO A 276 -2.31 9.16 -5.83
N LEU A 277 -2.28 10.19 -4.97
CA LEU A 277 -3.42 10.62 -4.18
C LEU A 277 -4.21 11.70 -4.93
N LYS A 278 -5.53 11.68 -4.78
CA LYS A 278 -6.45 12.64 -5.38
C LYS A 278 -7.25 13.35 -4.31
N VAL A 279 -7.42 14.65 -4.43
CA VAL A 279 -8.29 15.42 -3.54
C VAL A 279 -9.66 15.60 -4.20
N GLU A 280 -10.69 15.07 -3.56
CA GLU A 280 -12.08 15.07 -4.05
C GLU A 280 -12.56 16.49 -4.36
N GLY A 281 -13.17 16.67 -5.53
CA GLY A 281 -13.70 17.97 -5.97
C GLY A 281 -12.64 18.96 -6.46
N THR A 282 -11.39 18.52 -6.67
CA THR A 282 -10.30 19.38 -7.15
C THR A 282 -9.46 18.67 -8.23
N ASP A 283 -8.59 19.42 -8.92
CA ASP A 283 -7.59 18.87 -9.84
C ASP A 283 -6.26 18.51 -9.16
N ILE A 284 -6.21 18.53 -7.81
CA ILE A 284 -4.98 18.25 -7.06
C ILE A 284 -4.69 16.75 -7.12
N ILE A 285 -3.52 16.41 -7.68
CA ILE A 285 -2.94 15.08 -7.69
C ILE A 285 -1.60 15.12 -6.97
N ILE A 286 -1.47 14.37 -5.89
CA ILE A 286 -0.24 14.23 -5.12
C ILE A 286 0.46 12.96 -5.60
N ASN A 287 1.68 13.07 -6.10
CA ASN A 287 2.46 11.92 -6.56
C ASN A 287 3.53 11.55 -5.53
N GLN A 288 3.93 10.28 -5.52
CA GLN A 288 5.15 9.89 -4.83
C GLN A 288 6.33 10.38 -5.66
N HIS A 289 7.27 11.08 -5.04
CA HIS A 289 8.55 11.32 -5.70
C HIS A 289 9.31 9.99 -5.82
N LEU A 290 9.80 9.66 -7.03
CA LEU A 290 10.47 8.38 -7.31
C LEU A 290 11.76 8.20 -6.49
N ASP A 291 12.40 9.29 -6.07
CA ASP A 291 13.60 9.27 -5.24
C ASP A 291 13.31 9.16 -3.72
N LEU A 292 12.04 9.04 -3.32
CA LEU A 292 11.63 8.86 -1.92
C LEU A 292 11.28 7.40 -1.57
N VAL A 293 11.83 6.43 -2.29
CA VAL A 293 12.09 5.09 -1.71
C VAL A 293 13.43 5.19 -0.98
N ILE A 294 13.38 5.84 0.18
CA ILE A 294 14.42 5.79 1.20
C ILE A 294 13.76 5.18 2.45
#